data_AF-A0A9X5CIQ3-F1
#
_entry.id   AF-A0A9X5CIQ3-F1
#
_cell.length_a   1.000
_cell.length_b   1.000
_cell.length_c   1.000
_cell.angle_alpha   90.00
_cell.angle_beta   90.00
_cell.angle_gamma   90.00
#
_symmetry.space_group_name_H-M   'P 1'
#
loop_
_entity.id
_entity.type
_entity.pdbx_description
1 polymer ?
#
loop_
_entity_poly.entity_id
_entity_poly.type
_entity_poly.pdbx_seq_one_letter_code
_entity_poly.pdbx_strand_id
1 'polypeptide(L)'
;RTTLRRLGDGELRYTALALVLLTGPGVLEADVPGEVPAALQCLTVLADGLDRAQDPAQRAALLALAARMCERGHIRLVGAVSDATWAAGVPGATVVHLRRD
;
A
#
# COMPACT_ATOMS: atom_id res chain seq x y z
N ARG A 1 21.90 -11.86 3.51
CA ARG A 1 21.32 -10.50 3.39
C ARG A 1 21.32 -10.14 1.90
N THR A 2 20.16 -10.07 1.26
CA THR A 2 20.02 -9.61 -0.13
C THR A 2 20.18 -8.08 -0.14
N THR A 3 21.01 -7.56 -1.04
CA THR A 3 21.17 -6.11 -1.22
C THR A 3 20.02 -5.59 -2.09
N LEU A 4 19.48 -4.40 -1.79
CA LEU A 4 18.38 -3.80 -2.57
C LEU A 4 18.69 -3.76 -4.07
N ARG A 5 19.96 -3.52 -4.44
CA ARG A 5 20.45 -3.53 -5.82
C ARG A 5 20.24 -4.84 -6.59
N ARG A 6 19.96 -5.96 -5.91
CA ARG A 6 19.74 -7.27 -6.52
C ARG A 6 18.26 -7.63 -6.69
N LEU A 7 17.36 -6.82 -6.15
CA LEU A 7 15.93 -7.05 -6.25
C LEU A 7 15.45 -6.68 -7.66
N GLY A 8 14.57 -7.52 -8.22
CA GLY A 8 13.83 -7.19 -9.44
C GLY A 8 12.80 -6.08 -9.21
N ASP A 9 12.21 -5.55 -10.28
CA ASP A 9 11.24 -4.44 -10.20
C ASP A 9 10.04 -4.76 -9.28
N GLY A 10 9.44 -5.95 -9.43
CA GLY A 10 8.36 -6.41 -8.57
C GLY A 10 8.73 -6.53 -7.09
N GLU A 11 9.92 -7.05 -6.80
CA GLU A 11 10.42 -7.20 -5.44
C GLU A 11 10.77 -5.85 -4.80
N LEU A 12 11.35 -4.93 -5.57
CA LEU A 12 11.60 -3.56 -5.16
C LEU A 12 10.29 -2.85 -4.84
N ARG A 13 9.30 -2.97 -5.74
CA ARG A 13 7.98 -2.37 -5.57
C ARG A 13 7.24 -2.94 -4.37
N TYR A 14 7.25 -4.26 -4.20
CA TYR A 14 6.71 -4.92 -3.01
C TYR A 14 7.35 -4.39 -1.74
N THR A 15 8.69 -4.34 -1.71
CA THR A 15 9.45 -3.91 -0.54
C THR A 15 9.19 -2.44 -0.22
N ALA A 16 9.16 -1.57 -1.23
CA ALA A 16 8.87 -0.14 -1.05
C ALA A 16 7.48 0.08 -0.46
N LEU A 17 6.44 -0.57 -1.02
CA LEU A 17 5.07 -0.44 -0.52
C LEU A 17 4.92 -1.03 0.88
N ALA A 18 5.51 -2.20 1.15
CA ALA A 18 5.48 -2.82 2.46
C ALA A 18 6.14 -1.94 3.53
N LEU A 19 7.28 -1.32 3.21
CA LEU A 19 7.96 -0.38 4.11
C LEU A 19 7.06 0.81 4.44
N VAL A 20 6.47 1.47 3.45
CA VAL A 20 5.54 2.60 3.68
C VAL A 20 4.39 2.20 4.60
N LEU A 21 3.79 1.03 4.37
CA LEU A 21 2.69 0.52 5.20
C LEU A 21 3.11 0.20 6.64
N LEU A 22 4.34 -0.27 6.84
CA LEU A 22 4.87 -0.61 8.16
C LEU A 22 5.32 0.61 8.95
N THR A 23 5.78 1.66 8.27
CA THR A 23 6.33 2.86 8.90
C THR A 23 5.29 3.93 9.15
N GLY A 24 4.23 3.99 8.33
CA GLY A 24 3.16 4.98 8.47
C GLY A 24 3.63 6.44 8.29
N PRO A 25 2.84 7.42 8.75
CA PRO A 25 3.12 8.84 8.54
C PRO A 25 4.42 9.34 9.20
N GLY A 26 4.84 8.75 10.31
CA GLY A 26 5.92 9.28 11.17
C GLY A 26 7.35 9.07 10.66
N VAL A 27 7.55 8.43 9.50
CA VAL A 27 8.88 8.14 8.94
C VAL A 27 9.15 8.89 7.64
N LEU A 28 8.11 9.41 7.00
CA LEU A 28 8.31 10.32 5.88
C LEU A 28 8.70 11.67 6.47
N GLU A 29 9.76 12.30 5.95
CA GLU A 29 10.06 13.72 6.17
C GLU A 29 9.00 14.58 5.43
N ALA A 30 7.73 14.31 5.70
CA ALA A 30 6.62 15.13 5.27
C ALA A 30 6.47 16.28 6.26
N ASP A 31 6.17 17.47 5.75
CA ASP A 31 5.81 18.60 6.60
C ASP A 31 4.43 18.33 7.21
N VAL A 32 4.44 17.70 8.39
CA VAL A 32 3.21 17.31 9.08
C VAL A 32 2.69 18.52 9.85
N PRO A 33 1.41 18.89 9.73
CA PRO A 33 0.85 20.00 10.49
C PRO A 33 1.03 19.76 12.00
N GLY A 34 1.89 20.57 12.65
CA GLY A 34 2.22 20.42 14.07
C GLY A 34 1.04 20.64 15.02
N GLU A 35 -0.05 21.21 14.51
CA GLU A 35 -1.30 21.45 15.23
C GLU A 35 -2.21 20.21 15.31
N VAL A 36 -1.96 19.18 14.47
CA VAL A 36 -2.77 17.97 14.44
C VAL A 36 -2.14 16.91 15.36
N PRO A 37 -2.87 16.42 16.39
CA PRO A 37 -2.40 15.32 17.23
C PRO A 37 -1.99 14.11 16.38
N ALA A 38 -0.87 13.46 16.72
CA ALA A 38 -0.37 12.30 15.98
C ALA A 38 -1.41 11.19 15.77
N ALA A 39 -2.32 11.02 16.73
CA ALA A 39 -3.43 10.05 16.63
C ALA A 39 -4.42 10.34 15.49
N LEU A 40 -4.51 11.60 15.04
CA LEU A 40 -5.37 12.05 13.95
C LEU A 40 -4.62 12.19 12.62
N GLN A 41 -3.30 12.04 12.63
CA GLN A 41 -2.50 12.03 11.42
C GLN A 41 -2.71 10.70 10.69
N CYS A 42 -3.13 10.79 9.44
CA CYS A 42 -3.37 9.63 8.59
C CYS A 42 -2.59 9.80 7.28
N LEU A 43 -1.76 8.82 6.93
CA LEU A 43 -1.07 8.77 5.65
C LEU A 43 -1.99 8.13 4.59
N THR A 44 -2.34 8.87 3.55
CA THR A 44 -3.00 8.29 2.37
C THR A 44 -1.95 7.89 1.35
N VAL A 45 -1.87 6.60 1.04
CA VAL A 45 -1.01 6.03 0.00
C VAL A 45 -1.83 5.85 -1.27
N LEU A 46 -1.39 6.48 -2.36
CA LEU A 46 -1.96 6.31 -3.69
C LEU A 46 -0.96 5.53 -4.56
N ALA A 47 -1.34 4.33 -4.98
CA ALA A 47 -0.47 3.44 -5.75
C ALA A 47 -1.00 3.22 -7.17
N ASP A 48 -0.39 3.84 -8.18
CA ASP A 48 -0.70 3.54 -9.58
C ASP A 48 -0.07 2.21 -10.03
N GLY A 49 -0.88 1.25 -10.45
CA GLY A 49 -0.44 -0.10 -10.82
C GLY A 49 0.02 -0.90 -9.60
N LEU A 50 -0.83 -1.03 -8.58
CA LEU A 50 -0.53 -1.76 -7.35
C LEU A 50 -0.11 -3.22 -7.62
N ASP A 51 -0.65 -3.85 -8.65
CA ASP A 51 -0.36 -5.22 -9.08
C ASP A 51 0.79 -5.34 -10.10
N ARG A 52 1.38 -4.22 -10.53
CA ARG A 52 2.40 -4.18 -11.59
C ARG A 52 3.65 -4.95 -11.19
N ALA A 53 4.07 -5.88 -12.05
CA ALA A 53 5.29 -6.69 -11.93
C ALA A 53 5.41 -7.54 -10.65
N GLN A 54 4.36 -7.63 -9.82
CA GLN A 54 4.40 -8.39 -8.57
C GLN A 54 4.07 -9.86 -8.80
N ASP A 55 4.76 -10.73 -8.06
CA ASP A 55 4.40 -12.14 -7.94
C ASP A 55 3.01 -12.29 -7.25
N PRO A 56 2.17 -13.27 -7.66
CA PRO A 56 0.86 -13.46 -7.07
C PRO A 56 0.82 -13.68 -5.56
N ALA A 57 1.85 -14.27 -4.96
CA ALA A 57 1.95 -14.40 -3.50
C ALA A 57 2.34 -13.06 -2.85
N GLN A 58 3.24 -12.29 -3.48
CA GLN A 58 3.61 -10.96 -3.00
C GLN A 58 2.42 -9.99 -2.99
N ARG A 59 1.61 -9.95 -4.06
CA ARG A 59 0.41 -9.07 -4.09
C ARG A 59 -0.59 -9.42 -3.00
N ALA A 60 -0.83 -10.72 -2.76
CA ALA A 60 -1.75 -11.18 -1.71
C ALA A 60 -1.22 -10.83 -0.31
N ALA A 61 0.07 -11.06 -0.07
CA ALA A 61 0.72 -10.69 1.19
C ALA A 61 0.69 -9.17 1.42
N LEU A 62 0.89 -8.37 0.37
CA LEU A 62 0.86 -6.91 0.45
C LEU A 62 -0.55 -6.39 0.77
N LEU A 63 -1.60 -6.94 0.16
CA LEU A 63 -2.98 -6.55 0.46
C LEU A 63 -3.40 -6.97 1.87
N ALA A 64 -2.99 -8.16 2.32
CA ALA A 64 -3.22 -8.58 3.70
C ALA A 64 -2.48 -7.67 4.71
N LEU A 65 -1.26 -7.23 4.38
CA LEU A 65 -0.54 -6.23 5.17
C LEU A 65 -1.28 -4.89 5.17
N ALA A 66 -1.70 -4.41 4.01
CA ALA A 66 -2.42 -3.15 3.87
C ALA A 66 -3.72 -3.13 4.67
N ALA A 67 -4.53 -4.21 4.62
CA ALA A 67 -5.76 -4.33 5.40
C ALA A 67 -5.48 -4.17 6.90
N ARG A 68 -4.50 -4.93 7.44
CA ARG A 68 -4.11 -4.84 8.86
C ARG A 68 -3.63 -3.46 9.27
N MET A 69 -2.91 -2.75 8.40
CA MET A 69 -2.39 -1.41 8.69
C MET A 69 -3.48 -0.35 8.55
N CYS A 70 -4.41 -0.50 7.62
CA CYS A 70 -5.57 0.39 7.46
C CYS A 70 -6.54 0.27 8.64
N GLU A 71 -6.72 -0.93 9.20
CA GLU A 71 -7.52 -1.17 10.42
C GLU A 71 -7.00 -0.39 11.63
N ARG A 72 -5.69 -0.13 11.71
CA ARG A 72 -5.08 0.69 12.77
C ARG A 72 -5.40 2.19 12.65
N GLY A 73 -5.97 2.64 11.54
CA GLY A 73 -6.49 4.00 11.37
C GLY A 73 -5.48 5.07 10.94
N HIS A 74 -4.18 4.83 11.04
CA HIS A 74 -3.14 5.81 10.67
C HIS A 74 -2.73 5.76 9.19
N ILE A 75 -3.29 4.84 8.41
CA ILE A 75 -3.02 4.69 6.98
C ILE A 75 -4.33 4.44 6.22
N ARG A 76 -4.44 5.01 5.02
CA ARG A 76 -5.41 4.64 3.98
C ARG A 76 -4.66 4.29 2.71
N LEU A 77 -5.12 3.27 1.98
CA LEU A 77 -4.53 2.86 0.70
C LEU A 77 -5.58 2.87 -0.41
N VAL A 78 -5.25 3.50 -1.54
CA VAL A 78 -5.98 3.37 -2.79
C VAL A 78 -5.00 2.95 -3.87
N GLY A 79 -5.32 1.88 -4.60
CA GLY A 79 -4.45 1.35 -5.65
C GLY A 79 -5.20 1.12 -6.96
N ALA A 80 -4.64 1.59 -8.07
CA ALA A 80 -5.10 1.19 -9.39
C ALA A 80 -4.54 -0.20 -9.71
N VAL A 81 -5.37 -1.10 -10.24
CA VAL A 81 -4.97 -2.46 -10.61
C VAL A 81 -5.39 -2.75 -12.05
N SER A 82 -4.63 -3.58 -12.73
CA SER A 82 -4.98 -4.04 -14.09
C SER A 82 -5.97 -5.19 -14.04
N ASP A 83 -5.86 -6.04 -13.01
CA ASP A 83 -6.77 -7.14 -12.72
C ASP A 83 -7.19 -7.05 -11.24
N ALA A 84 -8.49 -7.01 -10.96
CA ALA A 84 -9.01 -6.88 -9.59
C ALA A 84 -9.43 -8.23 -8.95
N THR A 85 -9.35 -9.35 -9.70
CA THR A 85 -9.85 -10.66 -9.24
C THR A 85 -9.18 -11.13 -7.95
N TRP A 86 -7.91 -10.77 -7.75
CA TRP A 86 -7.14 -11.16 -6.56
C TRP A 86 -7.47 -10.34 -5.30
N ALA A 87 -8.14 -9.19 -5.46
CA ALA A 87 -8.54 -8.31 -4.36
C ALA A 87 -10.04 -8.42 -4.06
N ALA A 88 -10.84 -8.93 -5.00
CA ALA A 88 -12.27 -9.10 -4.84
C ALA A 88 -12.58 -10.05 -3.67
N GLY A 89 -13.43 -9.59 -2.74
CA GLY A 89 -13.85 -10.39 -1.58
C GLY A 89 -12.82 -10.51 -0.44
N VAL A 90 -11.66 -9.85 -0.55
CA VAL A 90 -10.68 -9.81 0.54
C VAL A 90 -11.22 -8.92 1.68
N PRO A 91 -11.30 -9.41 2.93
CA PRO A 91 -11.71 -8.59 4.07
C PRO A 91 -10.84 -7.33 4.21
N GLY A 92 -11.49 -6.18 4.42
CA GLY A 92 -10.81 -4.89 4.54
C GLY A 92 -10.43 -4.23 3.22
N ALA A 93 -10.75 -4.85 2.07
CA ALA A 93 -10.57 -4.27 0.74
C ALA A 93 -11.92 -4.00 0.06
N THR A 94 -11.97 -2.99 -0.80
CA THR A 94 -13.11 -2.72 -1.68
C THR A 94 -12.60 -2.49 -3.09
N VAL A 95 -13.18 -3.21 -4.05
CA VAL A 95 -12.88 -3.06 -5.48
C VAL A 95 -13.92 -2.15 -6.11
N VAL A 96 -13.46 -1.13 -6.82
CA VAL A 96 -14.31 -0.21 -7.59
C VAL A 96 -13.92 -0.30 -9.06
N HIS A 97 -14.87 -0.69 -9.92
CA HIS A 97 -14.65 -0.73 -11.37
C HIS A 97 -14.83 0.67 -11.96
N LEU A 98 -13.76 1.22 -12.51
CA LEU A 98 -13.78 2.51 -13.19
C LEU A 98 -14.14 2.31 -14.66
N ARG A 99 -15.13 3.05 -15.14
CA ARG A 99 -15.43 3.16 -16.57
C ARG A 99 -14.67 4.36 -17.13
N ARG A 100 -14.25 4.28 -18.41
CA ARG A 100 -13.99 5.50 -19.17
C ARG A 100 -15.33 6.02 -19.65
N ASP A 101 -15.62 7.27 -19.33
CA ASP A 101 -16.70 8.03 -19.95
C ASP A 101 -16.36 8.36 -21.41
#